data_AF-A0A2V7XUG6-F1
#
_entry.id   AF-A0A2V7XUG6-F1
#
_cell.length_a   1.000
_cell.length_b   1.000
_cell.length_c   1.000
_cell.angle_alpha   90.00
_cell.angle_beta   90.00
_cell.angle_gamma   90.00
#
_symmetry.space_group_name_H-M   'P 1'
#
loop_
_entity.id
_entity.type
_entity.pdbx_description
1 polymer ?
#
loop_
_entity_poly.entity_id
_entity_poly.type
_entity_poly.pdbx_seq_one_letter_code
_entity_poly.pdbx_strand_id
1 'polypeptide(L)'
;MGPVVVKAGTAFRNEVEAGKHRPTPYDFLSAGLGGCTSMTMRVVAKRENIPLEGAEITITNDRMYAKDCADCTSSTGYIHRFDVRIKLIGNLTEAQRERLLSVARRCPVAKTLTSEIKIEEQLV
;
A
#
# COMPACT_ATOMS: atom_id res chain seq x y z
N MET A 1 9.01 4.82 -13.80
CA MET A 1 8.20 5.49 -12.76
C MET A 1 9.02 5.43 -11.48
N GLY A 2 9.13 6.53 -10.72
CA GLY A 2 9.83 6.50 -9.43
C GLY A 2 8.93 5.90 -8.36
N PRO A 3 9.48 5.45 -7.21
CA PRO A 3 8.66 5.00 -6.10
C PRO A 3 7.83 6.17 -5.54
N VAL A 4 6.61 5.87 -5.10
CA VAL A 4 5.77 6.78 -4.32
C VAL A 4 6.02 6.51 -2.85
N VAL A 5 6.37 7.55 -2.10
CA VAL A 5 6.62 7.46 -0.66
C VAL A 5 5.47 8.11 0.09
N VAL A 6 4.85 7.37 0.99
CA VAL A 6 3.83 7.86 1.92
C VAL A 6 4.41 7.86 3.33
N LYS A 7 4.59 9.05 3.91
CA LYS A 7 5.05 9.23 5.28
C LYS A 7 3.86 9.55 6.18
N ALA A 8 3.71 8.81 7.27
CA ALA A 8 2.69 9.01 8.29
C ALA A 8 3.38 9.15 9.65
N GLY A 9 3.33 10.33 10.26
CA GLY A 9 3.99 10.62 11.54
C GLY A 9 3.09 10.49 12.77
N THR A 10 3.50 11.11 13.87
CA THR A 10 2.81 11.10 15.19
C THR A 10 1.37 11.65 15.16
N ALA A 11 1.08 12.58 14.23
CA ALA A 11 -0.28 13.03 13.96
C ALA A 11 -1.05 12.14 12.96
N PHE A 12 -0.38 11.15 12.36
CA PHE A 12 -0.79 10.30 11.23
C PHE A 12 -1.53 11.10 10.14
N ARG A 13 -0.90 12.21 9.76
CA ARG A 13 -1.18 12.88 8.51
C ARG A 13 -0.30 12.21 7.47
N ASN A 14 -0.89 11.86 6.33
CA ASN A 14 -0.16 11.24 5.24
C ASN A 14 0.42 12.33 4.34
N GLU A 15 1.74 12.34 4.22
CA GLU A 15 2.46 13.12 3.23
C GLU A 15 2.85 12.19 2.08
N VAL A 16 2.52 12.59 0.85
CA VAL A 16 2.76 11.79 -0.35
C VAL A 16 3.80 12.48 -1.20
N GLU A 17 4.94 11.82 -1.39
CA GLU A 17 6.00 12.22 -2.30
C GLU A 17 5.94 11.30 -3.52
N ALA A 18 5.44 11.82 -4.65
CA ALA A 18 5.62 11.17 -5.94
C ALA A 18 7.07 11.41 -6.41
N GLY A 19 7.62 10.51 -7.22
CA GLY A 19 9.01 10.61 -7.72
C GLY A 19 9.31 11.93 -8.45
N LYS A 20 10.57 12.16 -8.86
CA LYS A 20 11.11 13.43 -9.41
C LYS A 20 10.37 14.09 -10.61
N HIS A 21 9.27 13.52 -11.12
CA HIS A 21 8.50 14.04 -12.25
C HIS A 21 7.07 14.44 -11.82
N ARG A 22 6.30 15.04 -12.74
CA ARG A 22 4.86 15.23 -12.52
C ARG A 22 4.19 13.89 -12.18
N PRO A 23 3.36 13.82 -11.11
CA PRO A 23 2.71 12.57 -10.71
C PRO A 23 1.90 11.98 -11.86
N THR A 24 2.10 10.70 -12.11
CA THR A 24 1.29 9.94 -13.07
C THR A 24 -0.01 9.48 -12.41
N PRO A 25 -1.05 9.11 -13.19
CA PRO A 25 -2.27 8.50 -12.62
C PRO A 25 -1.99 7.28 -11.72
N TYR A 26 -1.00 6.46 -12.07
CA TYR A 26 -0.59 5.32 -11.24
C TYR A 26 0.11 5.73 -9.95
N ASP A 27 0.77 6.89 -9.92
CA ASP A 27 1.32 7.43 -8.66
C ASP A 27 0.20 7.83 -7.70
N PHE A 28 -0.93 8.32 -8.20
CA PHE A 28 -2.12 8.59 -7.38
C PHE A 28 -2.77 7.30 -6.86
N LEU A 29 -2.82 6.23 -7.65
CA LEU A 29 -3.26 4.92 -7.17
C LEU A 29 -2.33 4.38 -6.08
N SER A 30 -1.01 4.45 -6.29
CA SER A 30 -0.01 4.10 -5.28
C SER A 30 -0.19 4.93 -4.00
N ALA A 31 -0.41 6.24 -4.12
CA ALA A 31 -0.65 7.12 -2.99
C ALA A 31 -1.93 6.73 -2.21
N GLY A 32 -3.01 6.40 -2.92
CA GLY A 32 -4.25 5.92 -2.31
C GLY A 32 -4.05 4.60 -1.56
N LEU A 33 -3.30 3.66 -2.14
CA LEU A 33 -2.95 2.40 -1.49
C LEU A 33 -2.08 2.61 -0.24
N GLY A 34 -1.05 3.45 -0.33
CA GLY A 34 -0.16 3.77 0.79
C GLY A 34 -0.89 4.48 1.91
N GLY A 35 -1.74 5.45 1.58
CA GLY A 35 -2.55 6.18 2.55
C GLY A 35 -3.58 5.29 3.25
N CYS A 36 -4.25 4.41 2.52
CA CYS A 36 -5.19 3.45 3.11
C CYS A 36 -4.48 2.46 4.04
N THR A 37 -3.29 2.01 3.64
CA THR A 37 -2.44 1.11 4.44
C THR A 37 -2.01 1.77 5.75
N SER A 38 -1.50 3.00 5.72
CA SER A 38 -1.08 3.73 6.93
C SER A 38 -2.25 3.97 7.89
N MET A 39 -3.41 4.40 7.37
CA MET A 39 -4.61 4.64 8.16
C MET A 39 -5.11 3.37 8.86
N THR A 40 -5.12 2.24 8.14
CA THR A 40 -5.59 0.96 8.69
C THR A 40 -4.68 0.49 9.83
N MET A 41 -3.36 0.59 9.65
CA MET A 41 -2.40 0.27 10.72
C MET A 41 -2.59 1.17 11.95
N ARG A 42 -2.82 2.48 11.76
CA ARG A 42 -3.09 3.41 12.86
C ARG A 42 -4.32 3.00 13.67
N VAL A 43 -5.41 2.66 13.00
CA VAL A 43 -6.67 2.28 13.65
C VAL A 43 -6.43 1.08 14.57
N VAL A 44 -5.71 0.06 14.09
CA VAL A 44 -5.40 -1.11 14.91
C VAL A 44 -4.38 -0.79 16.00
N ALA A 45 -3.35 -0.01 15.71
CA ALA A 45 -2.36 0.38 16.70
C ALA A 45 -3.00 1.09 17.90
N LYS A 46 -3.92 2.04 17.63
CA LYS A 46 -4.67 2.73 18.68
C LYS A 46 -5.61 1.80 19.44
N ARG A 47 -6.31 0.89 18.75
CA ARG A 47 -7.26 -0.05 19.38
C ARG A 47 -6.55 -1.07 20.29
N GLU A 48 -5.35 -1.49 19.90
CA GLU A 48 -4.59 -2.55 20.59
C GLU A 48 -3.45 -1.96 21.47
N ASN A 49 -3.44 -0.64 21.68
CA ASN A 49 -2.41 0.08 22.47
C ASN A 49 -0.97 -0.22 22.03
N ILE A 50 -0.76 -0.39 20.73
CA ILE A 50 0.56 -0.57 20.15
C ILE A 50 1.24 0.81 20.03
N PRO A 51 2.47 1.01 20.54
CA PRO A 51 3.15 2.31 20.54
C PRO A 51 3.76 2.64 19.16
N LEU A 52 2.92 2.68 18.13
CA LEU A 52 3.29 3.07 16.78
C LEU A 52 3.35 4.59 16.68
N GLU A 53 4.55 5.14 16.46
CA GLU A 53 4.80 6.57 16.32
C GLU A 53 4.63 7.05 14.87
N GLY A 54 4.89 6.17 13.91
CA GLY A 54 4.73 6.48 12.50
C GLY A 54 5.02 5.30 11.57
N ALA A 55 4.81 5.53 10.28
CA ALA A 55 5.14 4.59 9.22
C ALA A 55 5.62 5.33 7.97
N GLU A 56 6.65 4.80 7.33
CA GLU A 56 7.08 5.19 5.99
C GLU A 56 6.78 4.04 5.04
N ILE A 57 5.97 4.30 4.01
CA ILE A 57 5.50 3.31 3.06
C ILE A 57 6.02 3.69 1.68
N THR A 58 6.85 2.84 1.09
CA THR A 58 7.41 3.03 -0.25
C THR A 58 6.72 2.07 -1.19
N ILE A 59 6.06 2.60 -2.22
CA ILE A 59 5.30 1.84 -3.20
C ILE A 59 5.93 1.99 -4.57
N THR A 60 6.27 0.86 -5.18
CA THR A 60 6.71 0.81 -6.58
C THR A 60 5.65 0.08 -7.38
N ASN A 61 5.18 0.67 -8.48
CA ASN A 61 4.37 -0.05 -9.44
C ASN A 61 5.27 -0.55 -10.58
N ASP A 62 5.09 -1.80 -10.97
CA ASP A 62 5.74 -2.39 -12.13
C ASP A 62 4.88 -3.48 -12.76
N ARG A 63 5.43 -4.14 -13.78
CA ARG A 63 4.83 -5.31 -14.43
C ARG A 63 5.71 -6.51 -14.17
N MET A 64 5.10 -7.61 -13.76
CA MET A 64 5.77 -8.90 -13.57
C MET A 64 5.14 -9.92 -14.52
N TYR A 65 5.92 -10.86 -15.06
CA TYR A 65 5.33 -11.92 -15.88
C TYR A 65 4.49 -12.83 -15.00
N ALA A 66 3.31 -13.22 -15.49
CA ALA A 66 2.39 -14.07 -14.76
C ALA A 66 3.02 -15.42 -14.35
N LYS A 67 3.89 -15.97 -15.20
CA LYS A 67 4.68 -17.20 -14.95
C LYS A 67 5.65 -17.10 -13.77
N ASP A 68 6.09 -15.89 -13.41
CA ASP A 68 7.04 -15.65 -12.33
C ASP A 68 6.30 -15.29 -11.02
N CYS A 69 4.96 -15.29 -11.03
CA CYS A 69 4.12 -15.11 -9.85
C CYS A 69 3.65 -16.46 -9.31
N ALA A 70 4.24 -16.93 -8.21
CA ALA A 70 3.87 -18.20 -7.59
C ALA A 70 2.41 -18.25 -7.10
N ASP A 71 1.83 -17.09 -6.74
CA ASP A 71 0.51 -16.98 -6.09
C ASP A 71 -0.56 -16.30 -6.96
N CYS A 72 -0.34 -16.15 -8.27
CA CYS A 72 -1.30 -15.49 -9.17
C CYS A 72 -2.22 -16.49 -9.88
N THR A 73 -3.49 -16.14 -10.03
CA THR A 73 -4.48 -16.95 -10.79
C THR A 73 -4.26 -16.88 -12.31
N SER A 74 -3.70 -15.77 -12.80
CA SER A 74 -3.34 -15.62 -14.21
C SER A 74 -2.06 -16.38 -14.51
N SER A 75 -2.10 -17.28 -15.50
CA SER A 75 -0.96 -18.12 -15.93
C SER A 75 -0.28 -17.63 -17.20
N THR A 76 -0.81 -16.59 -17.85
CA THR A 76 -0.28 -16.01 -19.08
C THR A 76 -0.30 -14.48 -19.04
N GLY A 77 0.62 -13.83 -19.75
CA GLY A 77 0.72 -12.36 -19.84
C GLY A 77 1.53 -11.70 -18.71
N TYR A 78 1.22 -10.43 -18.45
CA TYR A 78 1.81 -9.64 -17.37
C TYR A 78 0.77 -9.33 -16.31
N ILE A 79 1.18 -9.38 -15.05
CA ILE A 79 0.42 -8.85 -13.93
C ILE A 79 0.94 -7.46 -13.55
N HIS A 80 0.02 -6.57 -13.19
CA HIS A 80 0.38 -5.32 -12.52
C HIS A 80 0.73 -5.62 -11.07
N ARG A 81 1.91 -5.18 -10.64
CA ARG A 81 2.38 -5.41 -9.28
C ARG A 81 2.61 -4.07 -8.59
N PHE A 82 2.08 -3.96 -7.38
CA PHE A 82 2.42 -2.90 -6.43
C PHE A 82 3.32 -3.52 -5.34
N ASP A 83 4.61 -3.22 -5.39
CA ASP A 83 5.56 -3.58 -4.34
C ASP A 83 5.43 -2.57 -3.19
N VAL A 84 4.94 -3.02 -2.03
CA VAL A 84 4.69 -2.19 -0.86
C VAL A 84 5.72 -2.51 0.22
N ARG A 85 6.63 -1.58 0.51
CA ARG A 85 7.61 -1.69 1.59
C ARG A 85 7.21 -0.79 2.74
N ILE A 86 7.13 -1.35 3.95
CA ILE A 86 6.65 -0.64 5.14
C ILE A 86 7.79 -0.59 6.17
N LYS A 87 8.16 0.61 6.57
CA LYS A 87 9.06 0.87 7.70
C LYS A 87 8.24 1.44 8.85
N LEU A 88 8.14 0.70 9.95
CA LEU A 88 7.43 1.11 11.16
C LEU A 88 8.38 1.84 12.13
N ILE A 89 7.90 2.94 12.69
CA ILE A 89 8.63 3.83 13.61
C ILE A 89 7.97 3.75 14.99
N GLY A 90 8.79 3.58 16.03
CA GLY A 90 8.36 3.45 17.43
C GLY A 90 8.98 2.24 18.12
N ASN A 91 8.81 2.17 19.44
CA ASN A 91 9.30 1.07 20.27
C ASN A 91 8.39 -0.17 20.18
N LEU A 92 8.47 -0.87 19.06
CA LEU A 92 7.61 -2.01 18.72
C LEU A 92 8.30 -3.34 18.95
N THR A 93 7.63 -4.27 19.63
CA THR A 93 8.04 -5.67 19.68
C THR A 93 7.83 -6.36 18.33
N GLU A 94 8.50 -7.49 18.10
CA GLU A 94 8.33 -8.24 16.84
C GLU A 94 6.88 -8.67 16.62
N ALA A 95 6.21 -9.16 17.65
CA ALA A 95 4.80 -9.52 17.59
C ALA A 95 3.90 -8.33 17.19
N GLN A 96 4.21 -7.11 17.65
CA GLN A 96 3.49 -5.91 17.26
C GLN A 96 3.77 -5.52 15.80
N ARG A 97 5.01 -5.69 15.32
CA ARG A 97 5.39 -5.46 13.93
C ARG A 97 4.66 -6.41 13.00
N GLU A 98 4.67 -7.70 13.31
CA GLU A 98 3.94 -8.74 12.57
C GLU A 98 2.43 -8.47 12.57
N ARG A 99 1.88 -8.08 13.73
CA ARG A 99 0.46 -7.70 13.85
C ARG A 99 0.12 -6.56 12.90
N LEU A 100 0.89 -5.47 12.89
CA LEU A 100 0.66 -4.33 12.01
C LEU A 100 0.83 -4.69 10.54
N LEU A 101 1.82 -5.51 10.20
CA LEU A 101 2.02 -6.01 8.83
C LEU A 101 0.83 -6.85 8.35
N SER A 102 0.30 -7.73 9.21
CA SER A 102 -0.88 -8.56 8.88
C SER A 102 -2.12 -7.70 8.60
N VAL A 103 -2.23 -6.55 9.28
CA VAL A 103 -3.34 -5.60 9.15
C VAL A 103 -3.17 -4.71 7.92
N ALA A 104 -1.95 -4.28 7.60
CA ALA A 104 -1.64 -3.52 6.40
C ALA A 104 -2.18 -4.18 5.13
N ARG A 105 -2.05 -5.51 5.03
CA ARG A 105 -2.55 -6.33 3.91
C ARG A 105 -4.07 -6.36 3.78
N ARG A 106 -4.81 -5.90 4.79
CA ARG A 106 -6.28 -5.96 4.84
C ARG A 106 -6.93 -4.60 4.60
N CYS A 107 -6.16 -3.59 4.20
CA CYS A 107 -6.70 -2.26 3.93
C CYS A 107 -7.74 -2.32 2.78
N PRO A 108 -8.85 -1.55 2.85
CA PRO A 108 -9.90 -1.58 1.83
C PRO A 108 -9.42 -1.39 0.39
N VAL A 109 -8.43 -0.52 0.16
CA VAL A 109 -7.87 -0.29 -1.18
C VAL A 109 -7.11 -1.51 -1.69
N ALA A 110 -6.30 -2.18 -0.85
CA ALA A 110 -5.63 -3.43 -1.25
C ALA A 110 -6.66 -4.50 -1.66
N LYS A 111 -7.74 -4.65 -0.88
CA LYS A 111 -8.83 -5.59 -1.22
C LYS A 111 -9.44 -5.29 -2.58
N THR A 112 -9.69 -4.02 -2.88
CA THR A 112 -10.24 -3.57 -4.16
C THR A 112 -9.29 -3.89 -5.31
N LEU A 113 -7.99 -3.61 -5.15
CA LEU A 113 -6.97 -3.87 -6.17
C LEU A 113 -6.74 -5.37 -6.45
N THR A 114 -7.11 -6.24 -5.50
CA THR A 114 -6.97 -7.70 -5.64
C THR A 114 -8.28 -8.43 -5.95
N SER A 115 -9.43 -7.74 -5.92
CA SER A 115 -10.73 -8.33 -6.25
C SER A 115 -11.01 -8.24 -7.75
N GLU A 116 -12.09 -8.89 -8.19
CA GLU A 116 -12.66 -8.63 -9.50
C GLU A 116 -13.17 -7.17 -9.55
N ILE A 117 -12.67 -6.39 -10.51
CA ILE A 117 -13.06 -4.98 -10.71
C ILE A 117 -13.78 -4.89 -12.06
N LYS A 118 -15.02 -4.39 -12.05
CA LYS A 118 -15.77 -4.06 -13.26
C LYS A 118 -15.75 -2.54 -13.47
N ILE A 119 -15.30 -2.10 -14.64
CA ILE A 119 -15.38 -0.70 -15.09
C ILE A 119 -16.42 -0.66 -16.21
N GLU A 120 -17.37 0.25 -16.13
CA GLU A 120 -18.42 0.44 -17.14
C GLU A 120 -18.33 1.87 -17.68
N GLU A 121 -18.01 2.01 -18.96
CA GLU A 121 -17.97 3.30 -19.65
C GLU A 121 -19.24 3.53 -20.47
N GLN A 122 -19.73 4.76 -20.44
CA GLN A 122 -20.84 5.22 -21.29
C GLN A 122 -20.48 6.56 -21.91
N LEU A 123 -20.79 6.71 -23.20
CA LEU A 123 -20.69 8.00 -23.89
C LEU A 123 -21.97 8.80 -23.59
N VAL A 124 -21.81 10.04 -23.12
CA VAL A 124 -22.89 10.98 -22.82
C VAL A 124 -22.79 12.23 -23.68
#